data_AF-A0A1Q8LLV4-F1
#
_entry.id   AF-A0A1Q8LLV4-F1
#
_cell.length_a   1.000
_cell.length_b   1.000
_cell.length_c   1.000
_cell.angle_alpha   90.00
_cell.angle_beta   90.00
_cell.angle_gamma   90.00
#
_symmetry.space_group_name_H-M   'P 1'
#
loop_
_entity.id
_entity.type
_entity.pdbx_description
1 polymer ?
#
loop_
_entity_poly.entity_id
_entity_poly.type
_entity_poly.pdbx_seq_one_letter_code
_entity_poly.pdbx_strand_id
1 'polypeptide(L)' 'MDRGGRDPGPVGALTVAARTLTRLRALHDWWRGVIGADLYDRYLDHHRRSGHDHPPMSEREYWRVRTAYQESNPQGRCC' A
#
# COMPACT_ATOMS: atom_id res chain seq x y z
N MET A 1 25.31 -38.91 -22.78
CA MET A 1 24.54 -37.67 -22.97
C MET A 1 23.08 -38.02 -22.76
N ASP A 2 22.60 -37.87 -21.53
CA ASP A 2 21.17 -37.90 -21.22
C ASP A 2 20.93 -36.79 -20.21
N ARG A 3 20.36 -35.67 -20.66
CA ARG A 3 19.90 -34.58 -19.79
C ARG A 3 18.42 -34.82 -19.55
N GLY A 4 18.10 -35.69 -18.61
CA GLY A 4 16.74 -35.85 -18.09
C GLY A 4 16.25 -34.52 -17.51
N GLY A 5 15.41 -33.83 -18.27
CA GLY A 5 14.74 -32.61 -17.88
C GLY A 5 13.87 -32.89 -16.65
N ARG A 6 14.29 -32.37 -15.50
CA ARG A 6 13.46 -32.34 -14.29
C ARG A 6 12.43 -31.22 -14.47
N ASP A 7 11.34 -31.54 -15.15
CA ASP A 7 10.16 -30.68 -15.17
C ASP A 7 9.58 -30.63 -13.75
N PRO A 8 9.38 -29.43 -13.16
CA PRO A 8 8.74 -29.34 -11.86
C PRO A 8 7.28 -29.79 -12.02
N GLY A 9 6.93 -30.92 -11.38
CA GLY A 9 5.55 -31.41 -11.35
C GLY A 9 4.55 -30.35 -10.85
N PRO A 10 3.24 -30.58 -11.00
CA PRO A 10 2.19 -29.57 -10.80
C PRO A 10 2.23 -28.87 -9.42
N VAL A 11 2.67 -29.58 -8.37
CA VAL A 11 2.84 -29.00 -7.02
C VAL A 11 3.99 -27.97 -6.96
N GLY A 12 5.06 -28.20 -7.71
CA GLY A 12 6.19 -27.28 -7.83
C GLY A 12 5.79 -25.98 -8.55
N ALA A 13 5.04 -26.10 -9.65
CA ALA A 13 4.50 -24.95 -10.38
C ALA A 13 3.56 -24.10 -9.52
N LEU A 14 2.67 -24.74 -8.74
CA LEU A 14 1.74 -24.04 -7.84
C LEU A 14 2.46 -23.32 -6.69
N THR A 15 3.52 -23.89 -6.14
CA THR A 15 4.31 -23.26 -5.07
C THR A 15 5.10 -22.06 -5.59
N VAL A 16 5.65 -22.16 -6.80
CA VAL A 16 6.31 -21.03 -7.47
C VAL A 16 5.30 -19.93 -7.77
N ALA A 17 4.12 -20.27 -8.28
CA ALA A 17 3.03 -19.31 -8.54
C ALA A 17 2.52 -18.62 -7.26
N ALA A 18 2.36 -19.35 -6.15
CA ALA A 18 1.96 -18.76 -4.88
C ALA A 18 3.02 -17.76 -4.37
N ARG A 19 4.30 -18.11 -4.48
CA ARG A 19 5.42 -17.23 -4.08
C ARG A 19 5.53 -15.98 -4.94
N THR A 20 5.30 -16.08 -6.25
CA THR A 20 5.31 -14.91 -7.14
C THR A 20 4.14 -13.98 -6.82
N LEU A 21 2.93 -14.51 -6.60
CA LEU A 21 1.77 -13.70 -6.20
C LEU A 21 1.99 -12.96 -4.88
N THR A 22 2.57 -13.62 -3.87
CA THR A 22 2.90 -12.96 -2.59
C THR A 22 3.89 -11.82 -2.78
N ARG A 23 4.92 -12.01 -3.63
CA ARG A 23 5.89 -10.95 -3.95
C ARG A 23 5.26 -9.78 -4.70
N LEU A 24 4.37 -10.05 -5.65
CA LEU A 24 3.66 -9.00 -6.39
C LEU A 24 2.75 -8.17 -5.47
N ARG A 25 2.06 -8.80 -4.52
CA ARG A 25 1.27 -8.10 -3.49
C ARG A 25 2.14 -7.22 -2.60
N ALA A 26 3.26 -7.76 -2.10
CA ALA A 26 4.19 -6.98 -1.29
C ALA A 26 4.75 -5.76 -2.05
N LEU A 27 5.06 -5.92 -3.34
CA LEU A 27 5.51 -4.81 -4.19
C LEU A 27 4.41 -3.77 -4.41
N HIS A 28 3.17 -4.20 -4.63
CA HIS A 28 2.02 -3.31 -4.77
C HIS A 28 1.76 -2.51 -3.49
N ASP A 29 1.80 -3.16 -2.32
CA ASP A 29 1.57 -2.50 -1.03
C ASP A 29 2.69 -1.51 -0.71
N TRP A 30 3.94 -1.89 -1.00
CA TRP A 30 5.08 -0.96 -0.92
C TRP A 30 4.91 0.23 -1.87
N TRP A 31 4.50 0.00 -3.11
CA TRP A 31 4.30 1.07 -4.09
C TRP A 31 3.16 2.01 -3.70
N ARG A 32 2.05 1.47 -3.17
CA ARG A 32 0.97 2.26 -2.55
C ARG A 32 1.50 3.14 -1.42
N GLY A 33 2.39 2.60 -0.59
CA GLY A 33 3.11 3.34 0.45
C GLY A 33 3.94 4.50 -0.09
N VAL A 34 4.63 4.31 -1.21
CA VAL A 34 5.50 5.32 -1.84
C VAL A 34 4.70 6.45 -2.48
N ILE A 35 3.64 6.13 -3.22
CA ILE A 35 2.78 7.15 -3.86
C ILE A 35 1.81 7.81 -2.86
N GLY A 36 1.74 7.29 -1.63
CA GLY A 36 0.83 7.76 -0.59
C GLY A 36 -0.62 7.30 -0.78
N ALA A 37 -0.89 6.29 -1.61
CA ALA A 37 -2.23 5.74 -1.76
C ALA A 37 -2.74 5.05 -0.46
N ASP A 38 -1.85 4.75 0.49
CA ASP A 38 -2.18 4.17 1.80
C ASP A 38 -2.38 5.23 2.92
N LEU A 39 -2.32 6.52 2.59
CA LEU A 39 -2.45 7.59 3.58
C LEU A 39 -3.80 7.62 4.27
N TYR A 40 -4.88 7.28 3.56
CA TYR A 40 -6.20 7.15 4.15
C TYR A 40 -6.29 5.96 5.11
N ASP A 41 -5.71 4.82 4.75
CA ASP A 41 -5.66 3.64 5.62
C ASP A 41 -4.90 3.94 6.93
N ARG A 42 -3.77 4.67 6.83
CA ARG A 42 -3.02 5.15 8.01
C ARG A 42 -3.83 6.13 8.85
N TYR A 43 -4.63 7.00 8.23
CA TYR A 43 -5.54 7.89 8.95
C TYR A 43 -6.58 7.11 9.74
N LEU A 44 -7.19 6.07 9.15
CA LEU A 44 -8.16 5.22 9.84
C LEU A 44 -7.53 4.44 11.01
N ASP A 45 -6.33 3.89 10.82
CA ASP A 45 -5.60 3.22 11.90
C ASP A 45 -5.25 4.20 13.03
N HIS A 46 -4.78 5.41 12.70
CA HIS A 46 -4.56 6.47 13.69
C HIS A 46 -5.86 6.83 14.41
N HIS A 47 -6.97 7.06 13.68
CA HIS A 47 -8.26 7.40 14.26
C HIS A 47 -8.76 6.33 15.24
N ARG A 48 -8.60 5.05 14.88
CA ARG A 48 -8.94 3.90 15.74
C ARG A 48 -8.09 3.86 17.00
N ARG A 49 -6.78 4.12 16.90
CA ARG A 49 -5.85 4.11 18.04
C ARG A 49 -6.04 5.32 18.96
N SER A 50 -6.37 6.48 18.39
CA SER A 50 -6.58 7.73 19.13
C SER A 50 -7.89 7.73 19.93
N GLY A 51 -8.81 6.80 19.67
CA GLY A 51 -10.05 6.66 20.44
C GLY A 51 -11.00 7.84 20.27
N HIS A 52 -11.03 8.48 19.10
CA HIS A 52 -11.94 9.57 18.83
C HIS A 52 -13.40 9.10 18.87
N ASP A 53 -14.24 9.88 19.53
CA ASP A 53 -15.67 9.59 19.75
C ASP A 53 -16.56 10.00 18.56
N HIS A 54 -15.97 10.67 17.56
CA HIS A 54 -16.63 11.06 16.32
C HIS A 54 -16.33 10.04 15.21
N PRO A 55 -17.21 9.87 14.20
CA PRO A 55 -16.91 9.03 13.06
C PRO A 55 -15.68 9.53 12.29
N PRO A 56 -14.90 8.63 11.67
CA PRO A 56 -13.80 9.03 10.80
C PRO A 56 -14.33 9.73 9.54
N MET A 57 -13.52 10.63 8.98
CA MET A 57 -13.83 11.28 7.70
C MET A 57 -13.94 10.27 6.57
N SER A 58 -14.78 10.57 5.58
CA SER A 58 -14.77 9.82 4.32
C SER A 58 -13.45 10.06 3.56
N GLU A 59 -13.08 9.11 2.70
CA GLU A 59 -11.85 9.20 1.91
C GLU A 59 -11.77 10.51 1.09
N ARG A 60 -12.88 10.89 0.45
CA ARG A 60 -12.96 12.14 -0.32
C ARG A 60 -12.73 13.38 0.55
N GLU A 61 -13.30 13.41 1.76
CA GLU A 61 -13.10 14.52 2.70
C GLU A 61 -11.66 14.60 3.16
N TYR A 62 -11.06 13.46 3.50
CA TYR A 62 -9.66 13.37 3.88
C TYR A 62 -8.75 13.99 2.81
N TRP A 63 -8.94 13.60 1.54
CA TRP A 63 -8.13 14.14 0.44
C TRP A 63 -8.34 15.63 0.22
N ARG A 64 -9.59 16.13 0.31
CA ARG A 64 -9.86 17.57 0.20
C ARG A 64 -9.16 18.37 1.30
N VAL A 65 -9.31 17.97 2.56
CA VAL A 65 -8.69 18.65 3.70
C VAL A 65 -7.16 18.60 3.60
N ARG A 66 -6.61 17.46 3.18
CA ARG A 66 -5.17 17.30 3.00
C ARG A 66 -4.61 18.20 1.90
N THR A 67 -5.27 18.27 0.75
CA THR A 67 -4.86 19.17 -0.34
C THR A 67 -4.95 20.62 0.10
N ALA A 68 -6.06 21.02 0.73
CA ALA A 68 -6.21 22.37 1.27
C ALA A 68 -5.10 22.72 2.28
N TYR A 69 -4.74 21.78 3.16
CA TYR A 69 -3.65 21.94 4.10
C TYR A 69 -2.29 22.12 3.40
N GLN A 70 -2.01 21.37 2.32
CA GLN A 70 -0.77 21.52 1.56
C GLN A 70 -0.71 22.85 0.81
N GLU A 71 -1.83 23.31 0.25
CA GLU A 71 -1.93 24.61 -0.42
C GLU A 71 -1.77 25.77 0.57
N SER A 72 -2.37 25.66 1.76
CA SER A 72 -2.29 26.70 2.79
C SER A 72 -0.96 26.71 3.55
N ASN A 73 -0.24 25.58 3.57
CA ASN A 73 1.05 25.42 4.25
C ASN A 73 2.12 24.97 3.25
N PRO A 74 2.54 25.84 2.32
CA PRO A 74 3.62 25.51 1.39
C PRO A 74 4.92 25.31 2.20
N GLN A 75 5.29 24.06 2.44
CA GLN A 75 6.47 23.65 3.24
C GLN A 75 7.82 23.91 2.51
N GLY A 76 7.87 24.95 1.68
CA GLY A 76 8.97 25.21 0.77
C GLY A 76 8.97 26.67 0.35
N ARG A 77 9.23 27.57 1.29
CA ARG A 77 9.84 28.86 0.95
C ARG A 77 11.30 28.74 1.31
N CYS A 78 12.12 28.30 0.36
CA CYS A 78 13.54 28.63 0.42
C CYS A 78 13.64 30.14 0.15
N CYS A 79 13.68 30.88 1.24
CA CYS A 79 14.31 32.19 1.29
C CYS A 79 15.32 32.08 2.41
#